data_AF-A0A6H0XXR7-F1
#
_entry.id   AF-A0A6H0XXR7-F1
#
_cell.length_a   1.000
_cell.length_b   1.000
_cell.length_c   1.000
_cell.angle_alpha   90.00
_cell.angle_beta   90.00
_cell.angle_gamma   90.00
#
_symmetry.space_group_name_H-M   'P 1'
#
loop_
_entity.id
_entity.type
_entity.pdbx_description
1 polymer ?
#
loop_
_entity_poly.entity_id
_entity_poly.type
_entity_poly.pdbx_seq_one_letter_code
_entity_poly.pdbx_strand_id
1 'polypeptide(L)'
;MSRLEEQWRQIYAVELPALAKARDTSQKHWPVYLDHCFARIILDNAVGIDRPWTEAIKSPAIKNMTEDQLRAAIELAQSIISGTKDLDVLNQRSLDLRGKTGSNKKKRKAAASEELRATKSKRTESGNISTYFLPSPQSPEKNTLATAAKADASVTDAAHAATEIDMDVQLKRIAGSKLTAFRKQTLSMLCQVPRGRYSTYQAMSDFITKSSHKTCARAVGNAMRNNPFAPEVPCHRILAADGTLGGFSGHWGEDGKFAKEKHKLLDDEGVRFDSRGKVKGPPFPPWHDMHDTHVMQGLHSTMTRANNHE
;
A
#
# COMPACT_ATOMS: atom_id res chain seq x y z
N MET A 1 13.71 -24.62 19.53
CA MET A 1 12.37 -24.05 19.68
C MET A 1 11.61 -24.97 20.61
N SER A 2 10.67 -24.47 21.40
CA SER A 2 9.84 -25.36 22.23
C SER A 2 8.90 -26.18 21.33
N ARG A 3 8.43 -27.35 21.82
CA ARG A 3 7.46 -28.18 21.09
C ARG A 3 6.20 -27.39 20.69
N LEU A 4 5.76 -26.48 21.57
CA LEU A 4 4.61 -25.62 21.33
C LEU A 4 4.90 -24.55 20.27
N GLU A 5 6.12 -24.00 20.23
CA GLU A 5 6.50 -23.03 19.19
C GLU A 5 6.51 -23.68 17.80
N GLU A 6 7.02 -24.91 17.72
CA GLU A 6 7.03 -25.68 16.48
C GLU A 6 5.62 -26.03 16.02
N GLN A 7 4.76 -26.49 16.95
CA GLN A 7 3.36 -26.77 16.66
C GLN A 7 2.60 -25.53 16.20
N TRP A 8 2.75 -24.40 16.90
CA TRP A 8 2.16 -23.13 16.49
C TRP A 8 2.60 -22.75 15.08
N ARG A 9 3.92 -22.81 14.80
CA ARG A 9 4.48 -22.51 13.49
C ARG A 9 3.92 -23.42 12.39
N GLN A 10 3.79 -24.71 12.66
CA GLN A 10 3.22 -25.66 11.72
C GLN A 10 1.78 -25.29 11.35
N ILE A 11 0.96 -24.94 12.34
CA ILE A 11 -0.45 -24.61 12.12
C ILE A 11 -0.60 -23.33 11.28
N TYR A 12 -0.01 -22.21 11.72
CA TYR A 12 -0.26 -20.94 11.04
C TYR A 12 0.47 -20.80 9.70
N ALA A 13 1.64 -21.44 9.54
CA ALA A 13 2.46 -21.28 8.33
C ALA A 13 2.18 -22.34 7.25
N VAL A 14 1.66 -23.51 7.62
CA VAL A 14 1.48 -24.63 6.69
C VAL A 14 0.02 -25.07 6.61
N GLU A 15 -0.57 -25.46 7.72
CA GLU A 15 -1.88 -26.14 7.74
C GLU A 15 -3.03 -25.22 7.34
N LEU A 16 -3.20 -24.08 8.02
CA LEU A 16 -4.27 -23.12 7.71
C LEU A 16 -4.19 -22.56 6.27
N PRO A 17 -3.00 -22.14 5.76
CA PRO A 17 -2.87 -21.76 4.36
C PRO A 17 -3.20 -22.89 3.38
N ALA A 18 -2.84 -24.14 3.69
CA ALA A 18 -3.15 -25.28 2.83
C ALA A 18 -4.67 -25.53 2.75
N LEU A 19 -5.37 -25.51 3.90
CA LEU A 19 -6.83 -25.67 3.96
C LEU A 19 -7.55 -24.53 3.21
N ALA A 20 -7.09 -23.29 3.38
CA ALA A 20 -7.65 -22.14 2.67
C ALA A 20 -7.48 -22.24 1.15
N LYS A 21 -6.31 -22.72 0.70
CA LYS A 21 -6.05 -22.95 -0.72
C LYS A 21 -6.90 -24.09 -1.29
N ALA A 22 -7.12 -25.14 -0.50
CA ALA A 22 -7.99 -26.26 -0.85
C ALA A 22 -9.48 -25.92 -0.78
N ARG A 23 -9.85 -24.76 -0.19
CA ARG A 23 -11.24 -24.39 0.12
C ARG A 23 -11.95 -25.47 0.92
N ASP A 24 -11.27 -25.94 1.96
CA ASP A 24 -11.77 -26.98 2.85
C ASP A 24 -13.14 -26.62 3.45
N THR A 25 -14.00 -27.63 3.61
CA THR A 25 -15.41 -27.46 4.02
C THR A 25 -15.58 -27.19 5.51
N SER A 26 -14.51 -27.29 6.32
CA SER A 26 -14.50 -26.86 7.72
C SER A 26 -14.93 -25.39 7.90
N GLN A 27 -14.73 -24.56 6.88
CA GLN A 27 -15.18 -23.17 6.88
C GLN A 27 -16.11 -22.92 5.68
N LYS A 28 -17.21 -22.20 5.92
CA LYS A 28 -18.12 -21.78 4.84
C LYS A 28 -17.41 -20.86 3.84
N HIS A 29 -16.50 -20.04 4.34
CA HIS A 29 -15.72 -19.09 3.56
C HIS A 29 -14.36 -18.85 4.23
N TRP A 30 -13.32 -18.76 3.41
CA TRP A 30 -11.94 -18.52 3.85
C TRP A 30 -11.54 -17.07 3.52
N PRO A 31 -11.69 -16.11 4.45
CA PRO A 31 -11.45 -14.68 4.19
C PRO A 31 -9.98 -14.32 3.96
N VAL A 32 -9.05 -15.22 4.29
CA VAL A 32 -7.60 -15.02 4.20
C VAL A 32 -6.92 -16.30 3.72
N TYR A 33 -5.75 -16.15 3.09
CA TYR A 33 -4.99 -17.26 2.48
C TYR A 33 -3.48 -17.19 2.77
N LEU A 34 -3.02 -16.17 3.49
CA LEU A 34 -1.61 -15.97 3.83
C LEU A 34 -1.37 -16.32 5.29
N ASP A 35 -0.24 -16.98 5.56
CA ASP A 35 0.24 -17.41 6.88
C ASP A 35 0.13 -16.35 7.99
N HIS A 36 0.68 -15.17 7.74
CA HIS A 36 0.69 -14.06 8.69
C HIS A 36 -0.70 -13.45 8.91
N CYS A 37 -1.64 -13.62 7.97
CA CYS A 37 -3.02 -13.22 8.15
C CYS A 37 -3.71 -14.12 9.19
N PHE A 38 -3.51 -15.43 9.11
CA PHE A 38 -4.01 -16.38 10.11
C PHE A 38 -3.42 -16.11 11.48
N ALA A 39 -2.08 -16.01 11.56
CA ALA A 39 -1.41 -15.69 12.81
C ALA A 39 -1.95 -14.40 13.43
N ARG A 40 -2.16 -13.35 12.63
CA ARG A 40 -2.74 -12.09 13.11
C ARG A 40 -4.16 -12.25 13.68
N ILE A 41 -5.05 -12.93 12.96
CA ILE A 41 -6.44 -13.14 13.40
C ILE A 41 -6.48 -13.94 14.70
N ILE A 42 -5.73 -15.03 14.77
CA ILE A 42 -5.67 -15.89 15.95
C ILE A 42 -5.11 -15.13 17.14
N LEU A 43 -3.98 -14.43 16.96
CA LEU A 43 -3.36 -13.67 18.04
C LEU A 43 -4.24 -12.51 18.53
N ASP A 44 -4.95 -11.80 17.64
CA ASP A 44 -5.92 -10.77 18.06
C ASP A 44 -7.08 -11.37 18.86
N ASN A 45 -7.44 -12.63 18.61
CA ASN A 45 -8.58 -13.24 19.31
C ASN A 45 -8.20 -13.98 20.59
N ALA A 46 -6.99 -14.56 20.65
CA ALA A 46 -6.49 -15.35 21.77
C ALA A 46 -5.63 -14.55 22.76
N VAL A 47 -4.90 -13.54 22.29
CA VAL A 47 -3.97 -12.74 23.11
C VAL A 47 -4.44 -11.28 23.20
N GLY A 48 -4.76 -10.68 22.06
CA GLY A 48 -5.19 -9.29 21.93
C GLY A 48 -6.68 -9.06 22.22
N ILE A 49 -7.19 -9.54 23.36
CA ILE A 49 -8.64 -9.62 23.63
C ILE A 49 -9.34 -8.26 23.51
N ASP A 50 -8.76 -7.23 24.11
CA ASP A 50 -9.27 -5.84 24.20
C ASP A 50 -8.51 -4.86 23.28
N ARG A 51 -7.28 -5.21 22.90
CA ARG A 51 -6.39 -4.41 22.05
C ARG A 51 -5.62 -5.30 21.07
N PRO A 52 -5.14 -4.76 19.94
CA PRO A 52 -4.34 -5.53 18.98
C PRO A 52 -3.21 -6.31 19.64
N TRP A 53 -2.97 -7.56 19.21
CA TRP A 53 -1.92 -8.39 19.83
C TRP A 53 -0.54 -7.72 19.83
N THR A 54 -0.29 -6.85 18.84
CA THR A 54 0.94 -6.08 18.69
C THR A 54 1.21 -5.10 19.83
N GLU A 55 0.18 -4.73 20.60
CA GLU A 55 0.27 -3.90 21.80
C GLU A 55 0.36 -4.75 23.08
N ALA A 56 -0.09 -6.00 23.02
CA ALA A 56 -0.06 -6.93 24.15
C ALA A 56 1.29 -7.65 24.30
N ILE A 57 1.95 -8.00 23.18
CA ILE A 57 3.21 -8.74 23.17
C ILE A 57 4.22 -8.14 22.17
N LYS A 58 5.51 -8.23 22.51
CA LYS A 58 6.59 -7.75 21.64
C LYS A 58 6.75 -8.65 20.40
N SER A 59 7.12 -8.05 19.28
CA SER A 59 7.51 -8.82 18.08
C SER A 59 8.92 -9.42 18.21
N PRO A 60 9.18 -10.61 17.65
CA PRO A 60 8.23 -11.52 17.01
C PRO A 60 7.41 -12.32 18.04
N ALA A 61 6.10 -12.46 17.82
CA ALA A 61 5.17 -13.08 18.77
C ALA A 61 5.62 -14.47 19.25
N ILE A 62 6.10 -15.33 18.33
CA ILE A 62 6.53 -16.70 18.64
C ILE A 62 7.62 -16.78 19.72
N LYS A 63 8.44 -15.73 19.88
CA LYS A 63 9.51 -15.69 20.90
C LYS A 63 9.12 -14.98 22.20
N ASN A 64 7.98 -14.27 22.20
CA ASN A 64 7.60 -13.37 23.29
C ASN A 64 6.23 -13.71 23.91
N MET A 65 5.56 -14.77 23.43
CA MET A 65 4.35 -15.30 24.06
C MET A 65 4.73 -16.15 25.28
N THR A 66 3.90 -16.09 26.32
CA THR A 66 3.95 -17.08 27.41
C THR A 66 3.46 -18.45 26.91
N GLU A 67 3.78 -19.51 27.66
CA GLU A 67 3.31 -20.85 27.32
C GLU A 67 1.78 -20.92 27.25
N ASP A 68 1.07 -20.24 28.16
CA ASP A 68 -0.39 -20.17 28.19
C ASP A 68 -0.96 -19.44 26.97
N GLN A 69 -0.34 -18.32 26.56
CA GLN A 69 -0.73 -17.60 25.34
C GLN A 69 -0.54 -18.46 24.09
N LEU A 70 0.55 -19.22 24.04
CA LEU A 70 0.85 -20.11 22.94
C LEU A 70 -0.14 -21.28 22.86
N ARG A 71 -0.51 -21.86 24.01
CA ARG A 71 -1.56 -22.88 24.12
C ARG A 71 -2.92 -22.33 23.67
N ALA A 72 -3.32 -21.15 24.14
CA ALA A 72 -4.57 -20.51 23.75
C ALA A 72 -4.62 -20.21 22.23
N ALA A 73 -3.51 -19.79 21.64
CA ALA A 73 -3.41 -19.58 20.19
C ALA A 73 -3.55 -20.89 19.40
N ILE A 74 -2.89 -21.96 19.85
CA ILE A 74 -2.98 -23.29 19.24
C ILE A 74 -4.40 -23.84 19.34
N GLU A 75 -5.03 -23.75 20.51
CA GLU A 75 -6.40 -24.23 20.75
C GLU A 75 -7.41 -23.49 19.85
N LEU A 76 -7.27 -22.17 19.74
CA LEU A 76 -8.10 -21.37 18.85
C LEU A 76 -7.88 -21.78 17.38
N ALA A 77 -6.63 -22.02 16.98
CA ALA A 77 -6.31 -22.44 15.62
C ALA A 77 -6.89 -23.83 15.29
N GLN A 78 -6.79 -24.78 16.21
CA GLN A 78 -7.40 -26.11 16.08
C GLN A 78 -8.93 -26.01 15.98
N SER A 79 -9.55 -25.12 16.75
CA SER A 79 -11.00 -24.86 16.66
C SER A 79 -11.42 -24.28 15.31
N ILE A 80 -10.52 -23.54 14.63
CA ILE A 80 -10.76 -23.07 13.25
C ILE A 80 -10.64 -24.23 12.26
N ILE A 81 -9.60 -25.07 12.41
CA ILE A 81 -9.37 -26.24 11.55
C ILE A 81 -10.53 -27.24 11.63
N SER A 82 -11.08 -27.47 12.83
CA SER A 82 -12.22 -28.37 13.03
C SER A 82 -13.57 -27.78 12.58
N GLY A 83 -13.61 -26.50 12.20
CA GLY A 83 -14.85 -25.79 11.89
C GLY A 83 -15.71 -25.42 13.10
N THR A 84 -15.23 -25.65 14.32
CA THR A 84 -15.95 -25.30 15.56
C THR A 84 -16.06 -23.79 15.75
N LYS A 85 -15.04 -23.03 15.35
CA LYS A 85 -15.05 -21.57 15.34
C LYS A 85 -15.04 -21.03 13.92
N ASP A 86 -15.91 -20.05 13.70
CA ASP A 86 -16.08 -19.39 12.41
C ASP A 86 -14.96 -18.36 12.17
N LEU A 87 -14.15 -18.60 11.14
CA LEU A 87 -13.02 -17.76 10.78
C LEU A 87 -13.45 -16.36 10.31
N ASP A 88 -14.60 -16.21 9.66
CA ASP A 88 -15.12 -14.91 9.24
C ASP A 88 -15.44 -14.04 10.45
N VAL A 89 -16.10 -14.61 11.46
CA VAL A 89 -16.41 -13.90 12.72
C VAL A 89 -15.13 -13.42 13.40
N LEU A 90 -14.12 -14.30 13.51
CA LEU A 90 -12.83 -13.97 14.12
C LEU A 90 -12.07 -12.89 13.32
N ASN A 91 -12.11 -12.95 11.99
CA ASN A 91 -11.50 -11.95 11.12
C ASN A 91 -12.17 -10.59 11.25
N GLN A 92 -13.51 -10.53 11.29
CA GLN A 92 -14.24 -9.27 11.50
C GLN A 92 -13.90 -8.64 12.85
N ARG A 93 -13.86 -9.42 13.93
CA ARG A 93 -13.40 -8.92 15.24
C ARG A 93 -11.97 -8.36 15.17
N SER A 94 -11.04 -9.05 14.53
CA SER A 94 -9.65 -8.57 14.35
C SER A 94 -9.57 -7.26 13.55
N LEU A 95 -10.47 -7.05 12.58
CA LEU A 95 -10.56 -5.80 11.82
C LEU A 95 -11.17 -4.65 12.63
N ASP A 96 -12.23 -4.92 13.39
CA ASP A 96 -12.92 -3.95 14.25
C ASP A 96 -11.97 -3.44 15.36
N LEU A 97 -11.25 -4.36 16.01
CA LEU A 97 -10.26 -4.07 17.05
C LEU A 97 -9.13 -3.13 16.58
N ARG A 98 -8.82 -3.13 15.27
CA ARG A 98 -7.78 -2.30 14.66
C ARG A 98 -8.33 -1.05 13.97
N GLY A 99 -9.62 -0.75 14.14
CA GLY A 99 -10.28 0.44 13.61
C GLY A 99 -10.41 0.46 12.08
N LYS A 100 -10.36 -0.69 11.39
CA LYS A 100 -10.36 -0.74 9.92
C LYS A 100 -11.73 -0.74 9.23
N THR A 101 -12.83 -0.61 9.96
CA THR A 101 -14.19 -0.58 9.41
C THR A 101 -14.79 0.84 9.43
N GLY A 102 -14.26 1.72 8.59
CA GLY A 102 -14.82 3.05 8.32
C GLY A 102 -16.13 3.07 7.50
N SER A 103 -16.65 1.93 7.01
CA SER A 103 -17.78 1.91 6.07
C SER A 103 -19.09 1.29 6.58
N ASN A 104 -19.12 0.60 7.73
CA ASN A 104 -20.32 -0.12 8.19
C ASN A 104 -20.95 0.43 9.49
N LYS A 105 -20.46 1.56 9.98
CA LYS A 105 -20.97 2.25 11.18
C LYS A 105 -22.42 2.73 11.02
N LYS A 106 -22.89 2.93 9.77
CA LYS A 106 -24.25 3.39 9.46
C LYS A 106 -25.31 2.28 9.55
N LYS A 107 -24.97 1.01 9.31
CA LYS A 107 -25.96 -0.09 9.27
C LYS A 107 -26.24 -0.69 10.65
N ARG A 108 -25.23 -0.74 11.54
CA ARG A 108 -25.39 -1.25 12.93
C ARG A 108 -26.10 -0.26 13.87
N LYS A 109 -26.05 1.05 13.58
CA LYS A 109 -26.75 2.06 14.38
C LYS A 109 -28.28 2.00 14.21
N ALA A 110 -28.77 1.44 13.10
CA ALA A 110 -30.20 1.23 12.85
C ALA A 110 -30.75 0.01 13.61
N ALA A 111 -30.02 -1.11 13.61
CA ALA A 111 -30.44 -2.32 14.33
C ALA A 111 -30.37 -2.16 15.87
N ALA A 112 -29.33 -1.48 16.38
CA ALA A 112 -29.20 -1.21 17.81
C ALA A 112 -30.19 -0.14 18.33
N SER A 113 -30.77 0.68 17.44
CA SER A 113 -31.74 1.73 17.83
C SER A 113 -33.17 1.20 18.02
N GLU A 114 -33.45 -0.01 17.57
CA GLU A 114 -34.78 -0.63 17.71
C GLU A 114 -34.90 -1.42 19.01
N GLU A 115 -33.81 -2.05 19.46
CA GLU A 115 -33.74 -2.78 20.74
C GLU A 115 -33.58 -1.86 21.98
N LEU A 116 -33.01 -0.66 21.82
CA LEU A 116 -32.79 0.28 22.95
C LEU A 116 -33.94 1.29 23.16
N ARG A 117 -34.97 1.31 22.29
CA ARG A 117 -36.05 2.32 22.37
C ARG A 117 -37.14 2.01 23.42
N ALA A 118 -37.02 0.89 24.14
CA ALA A 118 -37.97 0.47 25.16
C ALA A 118 -37.63 0.93 26.59
N THR A 119 -36.49 1.61 26.83
CA THR A 119 -36.16 2.07 28.20
C THR A 119 -35.63 3.51 28.26
N LYS A 120 -36.46 4.36 28.89
CA LYS A 120 -36.16 5.63 29.59
C LYS A 120 -35.61 6.84 28.81
N SER A 121 -36.57 7.73 28.56
CA SER A 121 -36.58 9.19 28.76
C SER A 121 -35.61 9.77 29.83
N LYS A 122 -34.74 10.71 29.43
CA LYS A 122 -34.77 12.17 29.79
C LYS A 122 -33.48 12.88 29.32
N ARG A 123 -33.69 13.94 28.52
CA ARG A 123 -32.95 15.21 28.28
C ARG A 123 -31.80 15.53 29.29
N THR A 124 -30.65 16.13 28.97
CA THR A 124 -30.29 17.39 28.25
C THR A 124 -28.80 17.34 27.83
N GLU A 125 -28.43 17.61 26.57
CA GLU A 125 -27.93 18.89 26.02
C GLU A 125 -26.52 19.32 26.47
N SER A 126 -25.50 18.89 25.71
CA SER A 126 -24.34 19.68 25.27
C SER A 126 -23.36 18.79 24.50
N GLY A 127 -23.66 18.52 23.23
CA GLY A 127 -22.78 17.77 22.33
C GLY A 127 -21.88 18.72 21.55
N ASN A 128 -20.57 18.65 21.81
CA ASN A 128 -19.57 19.28 20.94
C ASN A 128 -19.14 18.24 19.90
N ILE A 129 -19.70 18.36 18.69
CA ILE A 129 -19.34 17.54 17.53
C ILE A 129 -18.30 18.32 16.73
N SER A 130 -17.11 17.71 16.59
CA SER A 130 -16.04 18.16 15.71
C SER A 130 -16.53 18.27 14.26
N THR A 131 -16.55 19.49 13.75
CA THR A 131 -16.94 19.87 12.39
C THR A 131 -15.75 19.80 11.44
N TYR A 132 -15.60 18.69 10.72
CA TYR A 132 -14.75 18.65 9.52
C TYR A 132 -15.50 17.98 8.37
N PHE A 133 -16.54 18.67 7.88
CA PHE A 133 -17.00 18.55 6.50
C PHE A 133 -17.90 19.75 6.16
N LEU A 134 -17.33 20.80 5.57
CA LEU A 134 -18.06 21.67 4.65
C LEU A 134 -17.12 22.05 3.47
N PRO A 135 -17.68 22.12 2.25
CA PRO A 135 -16.92 22.26 1.01
C PRO A 135 -16.27 23.64 0.89
N SER A 136 -15.09 23.68 0.26
CA SER A 136 -14.42 24.94 -0.08
C SER A 136 -15.29 25.76 -1.05
N PRO A 137 -15.53 27.05 -0.79
CA PRO A 137 -16.33 27.91 -1.65
C PRO A 137 -15.67 28.16 -3.01
N GLN A 138 -16.52 28.39 -4.01
CA GLN A 138 -16.19 28.65 -5.41
C GLN A 138 -15.26 29.85 -5.58
N SER A 139 -14.29 29.71 -6.49
CA SER A 139 -13.40 30.78 -6.93
C SER A 139 -14.18 31.91 -7.62
N PRO A 140 -13.94 33.19 -7.30
CA PRO A 140 -14.32 34.28 -8.16
C PRO A 140 -13.27 34.53 -9.25
N GLU A 141 -13.76 35.06 -10.36
CA GLU A 141 -13.09 35.21 -11.64
C GLU A 141 -12.01 36.31 -11.70
N LYS A 142 -11.20 36.17 -12.76
CA LYS A 142 -10.27 37.08 -13.43
C LYS A 142 -10.40 38.58 -13.10
N ASN A 143 -9.24 39.21 -12.87
CA ASN A 143 -8.91 40.41 -13.62
C ASN A 143 -7.42 40.46 -13.98
N THR A 144 -7.20 40.86 -15.21
CA THR A 144 -5.95 41.08 -15.94
C THR A 144 -5.03 42.09 -15.26
N LEU A 145 -3.71 41.90 -15.42
CA LEU A 145 -2.83 42.94 -15.95
C LEU A 145 -1.54 42.28 -16.44
N ALA A 146 -1.26 42.55 -17.71
CA ALA A 146 -0.11 42.09 -18.45
C ALA A 146 1.14 42.87 -18.04
N THR A 147 2.27 42.18 -17.95
CA THR A 147 3.56 42.76 -18.36
C THR A 147 4.36 41.67 -19.05
N ALA A 148 4.60 41.91 -20.34
CA ALA A 148 5.44 41.11 -21.21
C ALA A 148 6.91 41.27 -20.82
N ALA A 149 7.64 40.15 -20.80
CA ALA A 149 9.06 40.12 -21.11
C ALA A 149 9.36 38.82 -21.84
N LYS A 150 9.68 38.94 -23.12
CA LYS A 150 10.12 37.86 -24.01
C LYS A 150 11.52 37.40 -23.63
N ALA A 151 11.73 36.09 -23.78
CA ALA A 151 12.93 35.39 -24.25
C ALA A 151 14.31 35.92 -23.84
N ASP A 152 15.07 35.08 -23.15
CA ASP A 152 16.36 34.66 -23.70
C ASP A 152 16.64 33.19 -23.33
N ALA A 153 17.12 32.46 -24.32
CA ALA A 153 17.57 31.10 -24.24
C ALA A 153 19.08 31.09 -24.00
N SER A 154 19.54 30.02 -23.37
CA SER A 154 20.92 29.50 -23.38
C SER A 154 21.91 29.96 -22.30
N VAL A 155 22.74 28.96 -21.96
CA VAL A 155 24.01 28.93 -21.21
C VAL A 155 23.86 29.04 -19.68
N THR A 156 24.25 28.06 -18.85
CA THR A 156 25.46 27.21 -18.91
C THR A 156 25.22 25.79 -18.38
N ASP A 157 25.48 24.80 -19.23
CA ASP A 157 26.03 23.50 -18.84
C ASP A 157 27.44 23.71 -18.30
N ALA A 158 27.71 23.29 -17.06
CA ALA A 158 29.02 22.82 -16.59
C ALA A 158 28.97 22.46 -15.11
N ALA A 159 28.58 21.23 -14.81
CA ALA A 159 29.23 20.34 -13.84
C ALA A 159 28.22 19.27 -13.42
N HIS A 160 28.35 18.07 -13.98
CA HIS A 160 28.48 16.79 -13.28
C HIS A 160 28.39 15.70 -14.34
N ALA A 161 29.55 15.30 -14.88
CA ALA A 161 29.70 14.12 -15.70
C ALA A 161 29.46 12.86 -14.84
N ALA A 162 28.20 12.58 -14.56
CA ALA A 162 27.72 11.26 -14.18
C ALA A 162 27.07 10.68 -15.43
N THR A 163 27.57 9.55 -15.90
CA THR A 163 27.07 8.78 -17.05
C THR A 163 25.55 8.92 -17.18
N GLU A 164 25.07 9.63 -18.22
CA GLU A 164 23.63 9.77 -18.44
C GLU A 164 23.04 8.36 -18.58
N ILE A 165 22.19 7.98 -17.62
CA ILE A 165 21.51 6.69 -17.66
C ILE A 165 20.53 6.77 -18.83
N ASP A 166 20.86 6.07 -19.91
CA ASP A 166 19.99 5.93 -21.07
C ASP A 166 18.73 5.14 -20.66
N MET A 167 17.60 5.86 -20.57
CA MET A 167 16.30 5.27 -20.21
C MET A 167 15.77 4.34 -21.29
N ASP A 168 16.15 4.52 -22.56
CA ASP A 168 15.71 3.64 -23.65
C ASP A 168 16.32 2.24 -23.51
N VAL A 169 17.57 2.17 -23.05
CA VAL A 169 18.20 0.88 -22.69
C VAL A 169 17.42 0.20 -21.56
N GLN A 170 16.99 0.96 -20.54
CA GLN A 170 16.23 0.39 -19.42
C GLN A 170 14.84 -0.08 -19.86
N LEU A 171 14.15 0.68 -20.72
CA LEU A 171 12.86 0.30 -21.29
C LEU A 171 12.96 -1.02 -22.08
N LYS A 172 14.02 -1.19 -22.88
CA LYS A 172 14.30 -2.44 -23.61
C LYS A 172 14.57 -3.61 -22.65
N ARG A 173 15.36 -3.41 -21.58
CA ARG A 173 15.62 -4.43 -20.54
C ARG A 173 14.34 -4.85 -19.83
N ILE A 174 13.48 -3.90 -19.48
CA ILE A 174 12.19 -4.18 -18.83
C ILE A 174 11.30 -4.99 -19.78
N ALA A 175 11.19 -4.59 -21.04
CA ALA A 175 10.38 -5.28 -22.05
C ALA A 175 10.82 -6.74 -22.25
N GLY A 176 12.13 -7.00 -22.36
CA GLY A 176 12.71 -8.34 -22.55
C GLY A 176 12.73 -9.24 -21.30
N SER A 177 12.34 -8.72 -20.13
CA SER A 177 12.42 -9.48 -18.88
C SER A 177 11.29 -10.51 -18.68
N LYS A 178 11.47 -11.43 -17.72
CA LYS A 178 10.45 -12.41 -17.29
C LYS A 178 9.45 -11.84 -16.27
N LEU A 179 9.39 -10.51 -16.12
CA LEU A 179 8.47 -9.86 -15.18
C LEU A 179 7.01 -9.95 -15.64
N THR A 180 6.08 -9.88 -14.69
CA THR A 180 4.64 -9.81 -15.01
C THR A 180 4.31 -8.53 -15.79
N ALA A 181 3.23 -8.55 -16.58
CA ALA A 181 2.78 -7.39 -17.34
C ALA A 181 2.61 -6.13 -16.46
N PHE A 182 1.99 -6.29 -15.28
CA PHE A 182 1.87 -5.23 -14.27
C PHE A 182 3.23 -4.66 -13.86
N ARG A 183 4.22 -5.51 -13.55
CA ARG A 183 5.56 -5.05 -13.14
C ARG A 183 6.28 -4.35 -14.29
N LYS A 184 6.19 -4.86 -15.52
CA LYS A 184 6.78 -4.20 -16.71
C LYS A 184 6.18 -2.81 -16.92
N GLN A 185 4.85 -2.70 -16.89
CA GLN A 185 4.16 -1.42 -17.03
C GLN A 185 4.58 -0.44 -15.92
N THR A 186 4.58 -0.89 -14.67
CA THR A 186 4.93 -0.04 -13.52
C THR A 186 6.37 0.49 -13.59
N LEU A 187 7.33 -0.37 -13.95
CA LEU A 187 8.74 0.04 -14.08
C LEU A 187 8.98 0.90 -15.31
N SER A 188 8.26 0.67 -16.41
CA SER A 188 8.36 1.51 -17.62
C SER A 188 7.80 2.92 -17.36
N MET A 189 6.72 3.01 -16.59
CA MET A 189 6.22 4.30 -16.11
C MET A 189 7.24 4.97 -15.21
N LEU A 190 7.85 4.25 -14.27
CA LEU A 190 8.89 4.82 -13.40
C LEU A 190 10.01 5.52 -14.18
N CYS A 191 10.46 4.96 -15.31
CA CYS A 191 11.51 5.55 -16.15
C CYS A 191 11.17 6.94 -16.70
N GLN A 192 9.89 7.29 -16.83
CA GLN A 192 9.48 8.60 -17.34
C GLN A 192 9.29 9.66 -16.23
N VAL A 193 9.51 9.33 -14.94
CA VAL A 193 9.64 10.36 -13.90
C VAL A 193 11.01 11.01 -14.06
N PRO A 194 11.11 12.31 -14.43
CA PRO A 194 12.39 12.95 -14.69
C PRO A 194 13.26 13.04 -13.44
N ARG A 195 14.59 13.15 -13.64
CA ARG A 195 15.52 13.48 -12.56
C ARG A 195 15.10 14.79 -11.88
N GLY A 196 15.14 14.82 -10.55
CA GLY A 196 14.75 16.00 -9.76
C GLY A 196 13.23 16.18 -9.62
N ARG A 197 12.44 15.23 -10.13
CA ARG A 197 11.00 15.16 -9.94
C ARG A 197 10.63 13.88 -9.20
N TYR A 198 9.47 13.88 -8.57
CA TYR A 198 8.93 12.73 -7.87
C TYR A 198 7.47 12.51 -8.25
N SER A 199 6.97 11.28 -8.15
CA SER A 199 5.53 10.99 -8.22
C SER A 199 5.11 10.21 -6.97
N THR A 200 3.84 9.82 -6.86
CA THR A 200 3.33 9.10 -5.68
C THR A 200 2.82 7.71 -6.03
N TYR A 201 2.84 6.81 -5.04
CA TYR A 201 2.28 5.46 -5.21
C TYR A 201 0.82 5.50 -5.64
N GLN A 202 0.05 6.47 -5.10
CA GLN A 202 -1.35 6.66 -5.42
C GLN A 202 -1.54 7.15 -6.87
N ALA A 203 -0.80 8.18 -7.28
CA ALA A 203 -0.90 8.71 -8.64
C ALA A 203 -0.57 7.64 -9.70
N MET A 204 0.46 6.83 -9.44
CA MET A 204 0.82 5.71 -10.32
C MET A 204 -0.25 4.61 -10.32
N SER A 205 -0.81 4.25 -9.16
CA SER A 205 -1.85 3.22 -9.12
C SER A 205 -3.16 3.66 -9.78
N ASP A 206 -3.52 4.93 -9.64
CA ASP A 206 -4.73 5.49 -10.24
C ASP A 206 -4.61 5.48 -11.76
N PHE A 207 -3.42 5.80 -12.28
CA PHE A 207 -3.16 5.75 -13.71
C PHE A 207 -3.17 4.31 -14.27
N ILE A 208 -2.51 3.36 -13.61
CA ILE A 208 -2.53 1.95 -14.05
C ILE A 208 -3.96 1.41 -14.03
N THR A 209 -4.74 1.79 -13.02
CA THR A 209 -6.16 1.42 -12.90
C THR A 209 -7.00 1.96 -14.06
N LYS A 210 -6.73 3.20 -14.50
CA LYS A 210 -7.42 3.79 -15.66
C LYS A 210 -6.98 3.20 -17.01
N SER A 211 -5.74 2.72 -17.12
CA SER A 211 -5.13 2.32 -18.39
C SER A 211 -5.14 0.82 -18.68
N SER A 212 -5.06 -0.05 -17.68
CA SER A 212 -4.96 -1.50 -17.93
C SER A 212 -5.82 -2.36 -17.00
N HIS A 213 -5.61 -2.31 -15.68
CA HIS A 213 -6.34 -3.14 -14.73
C HIS A 213 -6.35 -2.53 -13.33
N LYS A 214 -7.40 -2.85 -12.57
CA LYS A 214 -7.59 -2.38 -11.20
C LYS A 214 -6.37 -2.75 -10.33
N THR A 215 -5.72 -1.74 -9.78
CA THR A 215 -4.56 -1.89 -8.90
C THR A 215 -4.67 -0.95 -7.69
N CYS A 216 -3.66 -0.96 -6.82
CA CYS A 216 -3.61 -0.07 -5.67
C CYS A 216 -2.18 0.36 -5.34
N ALA A 217 -2.03 1.44 -4.57
CA ALA A 217 -0.74 1.99 -4.15
C ALA A 217 0.17 0.94 -3.49
N ARG A 218 -0.39 -0.04 -2.77
CA ARG A 218 0.36 -1.14 -2.15
C ARG A 218 0.99 -2.09 -3.19
N ALA A 219 0.26 -2.40 -4.27
CA ALA A 219 0.77 -3.24 -5.35
C ALA A 219 1.93 -2.53 -6.08
N VAL A 220 1.79 -1.21 -6.32
CA VAL A 220 2.87 -0.38 -6.87
C VAL A 220 4.09 -0.38 -5.93
N GLY A 221 3.88 -0.17 -4.63
CA GLY A 221 4.96 -0.24 -3.64
C GLY A 221 5.70 -1.58 -3.63
N ASN A 222 4.97 -2.70 -3.79
CA ASN A 222 5.57 -4.03 -3.94
C ASN A 222 6.38 -4.18 -5.24
N ALA A 223 5.95 -3.57 -6.33
CA ALA A 223 6.72 -3.56 -7.57
C ALA A 223 8.03 -2.75 -7.42
N MET A 224 7.98 -1.58 -6.77
CA MET A 224 9.15 -0.74 -6.47
C MET A 224 10.15 -1.46 -5.56
N ARG A 225 9.65 -2.14 -4.51
CA ARG A 225 10.46 -2.91 -3.56
C ARG A 225 11.25 -4.03 -4.24
N ASN A 226 10.67 -4.63 -5.27
CA ASN A 226 11.24 -5.76 -6.00
C ASN A 226 11.72 -5.32 -7.40
N ASN A 227 12.24 -4.11 -7.54
CA ASN A 227 12.81 -3.63 -8.79
C ASN A 227 14.17 -4.32 -9.06
N PRO A 228 14.29 -5.21 -10.07
CA PRO A 228 15.55 -5.89 -10.36
C PRO A 228 16.53 -5.03 -11.18
N PHE A 229 16.11 -3.83 -11.60
CA PHE A 229 16.91 -2.90 -12.40
C PHE A 229 17.33 -1.66 -11.58
N ALA A 230 17.33 -1.77 -10.26
CA ALA A 230 17.88 -0.72 -9.41
C ALA A 230 19.42 -0.79 -9.42
N PRO A 231 20.14 0.36 -9.35
CA PRO A 231 19.63 1.72 -9.20
C PRO A 231 19.24 2.44 -10.51
N GLU A 232 19.47 1.84 -11.68
CA GLU A 232 19.28 2.51 -12.99
C GLU A 232 17.82 2.88 -13.27
N VAL A 233 16.88 2.03 -12.83
CA VAL A 233 15.45 2.33 -12.80
C VAL A 233 15.11 2.98 -11.46
N PRO A 234 14.73 4.27 -11.43
CA PRO A 234 14.88 5.14 -10.26
C PRO A 234 13.73 5.01 -9.25
N CYS A 235 13.65 3.88 -8.54
CA CYS A 235 12.53 3.60 -7.64
C CYS A 235 12.44 4.56 -6.43
N HIS A 236 13.50 5.32 -6.13
CA HIS A 236 13.50 6.37 -5.13
C HIS A 236 12.61 7.57 -5.50
N ARG A 237 12.24 7.76 -6.78
CA ARG A 237 11.38 8.87 -7.24
C ARG A 237 9.90 8.70 -6.93
N ILE A 238 9.47 7.58 -6.33
CA ILE A 238 8.06 7.35 -5.94
C ILE A 238 7.90 7.47 -4.43
N LEU A 239 7.03 8.39 -4.01
CA LEU A 239 6.82 8.78 -2.61
C LEU A 239 5.41 8.47 -2.11
N ALA A 240 5.18 8.70 -0.81
CA ALA A 240 3.84 8.66 -0.23
C ALA A 240 2.94 9.76 -0.80
N ALA A 241 1.62 9.57 -0.71
CA ALA A 241 0.63 10.50 -1.26
C ALA A 241 0.73 11.91 -0.64
N ASP A 242 1.23 12.01 0.59
CA ASP A 242 1.35 13.25 1.35
C ASP A 242 2.72 13.95 1.20
N GLY A 243 3.57 13.45 0.30
CA GLY A 243 4.89 14.00 0.00
C GLY A 243 6.02 13.52 0.92
N THR A 244 5.74 12.63 1.88
CA THR A 244 6.78 12.01 2.72
C THR A 244 7.53 10.90 1.96
N LEU A 245 8.74 10.56 2.41
CA LEU A 245 9.60 9.58 1.76
C LEU A 245 8.92 8.21 1.54
N GLY A 246 8.06 7.78 2.47
CA GLY A 246 7.49 6.43 2.44
C GLY A 246 8.56 5.34 2.62
N GLY A 247 8.27 4.12 2.17
CA GLY A 247 9.22 3.01 2.26
C GLY A 247 10.31 3.05 1.18
N PHE A 248 11.50 2.50 1.50
CA PHE A 248 12.60 2.30 0.55
C PHE A 248 13.31 0.98 0.82
N SER A 249 13.67 0.24 -0.24
CA SER A 249 14.40 -1.04 -0.16
C SER A 249 13.86 -1.99 0.92
N GLY A 250 12.53 -2.01 1.06
CA GLY A 250 11.82 -2.85 2.02
C GLY A 250 11.85 -2.43 3.49
N HIS A 251 12.26 -1.21 3.81
CA HIS A 251 12.20 -0.64 5.15
C HIS A 251 11.21 0.55 5.17
N TRP A 252 10.60 0.81 6.33
CA TRP A 252 9.57 1.83 6.52
C TRP A 252 9.98 2.83 7.60
N GLY A 253 9.43 4.05 7.53
CA GLY A 253 9.63 5.11 8.52
C GLY A 253 10.85 6.01 8.25
N GLU A 254 10.87 7.19 8.85
CA GLU A 254 11.99 8.15 8.77
C GLU A 254 13.28 7.59 9.38
N ASP A 255 13.15 6.69 10.37
CA ASP A 255 14.26 5.95 11.00
C ASP A 255 14.63 4.65 10.25
N GLY A 256 13.98 4.37 9.12
CA GLY A 256 14.37 3.24 8.29
C GLY A 256 15.83 3.41 7.84
N LYS A 257 16.66 2.38 8.00
CA LYS A 257 18.08 2.37 7.59
C LYS A 257 18.33 2.95 6.18
N PHE A 258 17.33 2.81 5.31
CA PHE A 258 17.34 3.19 3.90
C PHE A 258 16.57 4.50 3.59
N ALA A 259 15.90 5.11 4.58
CA ALA A 259 15.23 6.40 4.41
C ALA A 259 16.24 7.52 4.15
N LYS A 260 17.38 7.50 4.85
CA LYS A 260 18.50 8.42 4.63
C LYS A 260 19.11 8.29 3.24
N GLU A 261 19.20 7.06 2.72
CA GLU A 261 19.70 6.78 1.36
C GLU A 261 18.74 7.33 0.30
N LYS A 262 17.44 7.07 0.44
CA LYS A 262 16.42 7.63 -0.46
C LYS A 262 16.41 9.14 -0.46
N HIS A 263 16.49 9.75 0.73
CA HIS A 263 16.57 11.20 0.87
C HIS A 263 17.80 11.75 0.15
N LYS A 264 18.98 11.14 0.36
CA LYS A 264 20.22 11.56 -0.29
C LYS A 264 20.10 11.47 -1.83
N LEU A 265 19.59 10.36 -2.37
CA LEU A 265 19.39 10.21 -3.82
C LEU A 265 18.47 11.30 -4.38
N LEU A 266 17.40 11.65 -3.67
CA LEU A 266 16.48 12.71 -4.09
C LEU A 266 17.13 14.10 -4.00
N ASP A 267 17.90 14.37 -2.95
CA ASP A 267 18.59 15.65 -2.77
C ASP A 267 19.71 15.85 -3.81
N ASP A 268 20.47 14.79 -4.11
CA ASP A 268 21.48 14.73 -5.18
C ASP A 268 20.85 14.91 -6.59
N GLU A 269 19.55 14.68 -6.72
CA GLU A 269 18.77 14.97 -7.92
C GLU A 269 18.16 16.38 -7.94
N GLY A 270 18.26 17.14 -6.85
CA GLY A 270 17.73 18.50 -6.73
C GLY A 270 16.35 18.60 -6.08
N VAL A 271 15.81 17.50 -5.53
CA VAL A 271 14.53 17.50 -4.82
C VAL A 271 14.69 18.13 -3.44
N ARG A 272 13.83 19.09 -3.10
CA ARG A 272 13.90 19.82 -1.82
C ARG A 272 12.81 19.37 -0.86
N PHE A 273 13.15 19.30 0.41
CA PHE A 273 12.24 18.95 1.50
C PHE A 273 11.91 20.16 2.38
N ASP A 274 10.73 20.17 3.01
CA ASP A 274 10.34 21.14 4.04
C ASP A 274 10.84 20.71 5.43
N SER A 275 10.62 21.55 6.44
CA SER A 275 11.02 21.28 7.83
C SER A 275 10.30 20.08 8.46
N ARG A 276 9.29 19.52 7.79
CA ARG A 276 8.51 18.35 8.22
C ARG A 276 8.86 17.10 7.38
N GLY A 277 9.95 17.14 6.60
CA GLY A 277 10.40 16.01 5.79
C GLY A 277 9.54 15.73 4.55
N LYS A 278 8.72 16.69 4.09
CA LYS A 278 7.91 16.55 2.88
C LYS A 278 8.56 17.22 1.69
N VAL A 279 8.46 16.59 0.51
CA VAL A 279 8.95 17.23 -0.72
C VAL A 279 8.17 18.51 -1.02
N LYS A 280 8.89 19.56 -1.40
CA LYS A 280 8.34 20.83 -1.84
C LYS A 280 7.88 20.76 -3.30
N GLY A 281 6.71 21.33 -3.57
CA GLY A 281 6.10 21.36 -4.89
C GLY A 281 5.16 20.17 -5.14
N PRO A 282 4.35 20.24 -6.21
CA PRO A 282 3.45 19.16 -6.55
C PRO A 282 4.23 17.95 -7.10
N PRO A 283 3.67 16.72 -6.97
CA PRO A 283 4.24 15.58 -7.67
C PRO A 283 4.26 15.86 -9.18
N PHE A 284 5.22 15.26 -9.87
CA PHE A 284 5.22 15.11 -11.32
C PHE A 284 3.80 14.73 -11.74
N PRO A 285 3.17 15.53 -12.63
CA PRO A 285 1.75 15.45 -12.89
C PRO A 285 1.37 14.03 -13.29
N PRO A 286 0.10 13.65 -13.12
CA PRO A 286 -0.30 12.32 -13.56
C PRO A 286 -0.05 12.20 -15.05
N TRP A 287 0.18 10.96 -15.47
CA TRP A 287 0.52 10.51 -16.83
C TRP A 287 -0.60 10.81 -17.84
N HIS A 288 -1.09 12.05 -17.90
CA HIS A 288 -2.36 12.45 -18.50
C HIS A 288 -2.36 12.45 -20.03
N ASP A 289 -1.22 12.16 -20.67
CA ASP A 289 -1.08 12.29 -22.12
C ASP A 289 -0.47 11.03 -22.75
N MET A 290 -0.85 9.84 -22.26
CA MET A 290 -0.34 8.57 -22.79
C MET A 290 -1.13 8.01 -23.98
N HIS A 291 -1.97 8.82 -24.65
CA HIS A 291 -2.62 8.40 -25.89
C HIS A 291 -1.76 8.60 -27.15
N ASP A 292 -0.71 9.44 -27.12
CA ASP A 292 -0.01 9.85 -28.35
C ASP A 292 1.50 9.57 -28.45
N THR A 293 2.13 8.93 -27.47
CA THR A 293 3.51 8.45 -27.63
C THR A 293 3.53 6.99 -28.06
N HIS A 294 4.22 6.70 -29.17
CA HIS A 294 4.52 5.41 -29.81
C HIS A 294 5.02 4.26 -28.88
N VAL A 295 5.05 4.45 -27.57
CA VAL A 295 5.55 3.51 -26.56
C VAL A 295 4.50 2.46 -26.15
N MET A 296 3.20 2.76 -26.24
CA MET A 296 2.13 1.79 -25.90
C MET A 296 1.74 0.86 -27.06
N GLN A 297 1.92 1.28 -28.32
CA GLN A 297 1.54 0.47 -29.48
C GLN A 297 2.47 -0.73 -29.70
N GLY A 298 3.75 -0.64 -29.31
CA GLY A 298 4.68 -1.79 -29.34
C GLY A 298 4.34 -2.88 -28.31
N LEU A 299 3.69 -2.52 -27.20
CA LEU A 299 3.26 -3.47 -26.17
C LEU A 299 1.88 -4.08 -26.45
N HIS A 300 0.95 -3.33 -27.05
CA HIS A 300 -0.32 -3.91 -27.51
C HIS A 300 -0.12 -4.86 -28.71
N SER A 301 0.77 -4.52 -29.64
CA SER A 301 0.98 -5.35 -30.85
C SER A 301 1.72 -6.67 -30.58
N THR A 302 2.38 -6.81 -29.43
CA THR A 302 3.03 -8.06 -28.99
C THR A 302 2.13 -8.95 -28.13
N MET A 303 1.05 -8.42 -27.56
CA MET A 303 0.08 -9.22 -26.78
C MET A 303 -1.00 -9.86 -27.66
N THR A 304 -1.39 -9.26 -28.79
CA THR A 304 -2.40 -9.85 -29.69
C THR A 304 -1.83 -11.00 -30.55
N ARG A 305 -0.52 -11.05 -30.75
CA ARG A 305 0.12 -12.06 -31.63
C ARG A 305 0.47 -13.38 -30.93
N ALA A 306 0.37 -13.43 -29.59
CA ALA A 306 0.67 -14.63 -28.80
C ALA A 306 -0.56 -15.52 -28.50
N ASN A 307 -1.77 -15.11 -28.91
CA ASN A 307 -3.02 -15.84 -28.64
C ASN A 307 -3.66 -16.49 -29.88
N ASN A 308 -3.00 -16.47 -31.06
CA ASN A 308 -3.56 -17.01 -32.31
C ASN A 308 -2.70 -18.13 -32.95
N HIS A 309 -1.89 -18.84 -32.15
CA HIS A 309 -1.30 -20.11 -32.57
C HIS A 309 -1.57 -21.19 -31.51
N GLU A 310 -2.79 -21.70 -31.55
CA GLU A 310 -3.13 -23.12 -31.38
C GLU A 310 -3.92 -23.55 -32.63
#